data_AF-A0A9Q4APX7-F1
#
_entry.id   AF-A0A9Q4APX7-F1
#
_cell.length_a   1.000
_cell.length_b   1.000
_cell.length_c   1.000
_cell.angle_alpha   90.00
_cell.angle_beta   90.00
_cell.angle_gamma   90.00
#
_symmetry.space_group_name_H-M   'P 1'
#
loop_
_entity.id
_entity.type
_entity.pdbx_description
1 polymer ?
#
loop_
_entity_poly.entity_id
_entity_poly.type
_entity_poly.pdbx_seq_one_letter_code
_entity_poly.pdbx_strand_id
1 'polypeptide(L)' 'MQTYDPKKNATEVRQANPRRMNLRVLIGSLIGIVVLFAILYFGFGLMQPAPSS' A
#
# COMPACT_ATOMS: atom_id res chain seq x y z
N MET A 1 -4.74 33.08 6.89
CA MET A 1 -4.18 31.82 7.44
C MET A 1 -4.34 31.88 8.94
N GLN A 2 -4.83 30.82 9.60
CA GLN A 2 -4.81 30.82 11.06
C GLN A 2 -3.34 30.87 11.52
N THR A 3 -3.04 31.94 12.23
CA THR A 3 -1.72 32.29 12.77
C THR A 3 -1.18 31.14 13.62
N TYR A 4 0.13 30.92 13.48
CA TYR A 4 1.02 30.12 14.35
C TYR A 4 0.35 29.61 15.63
N ASP A 5 0.15 28.31 15.72
CA ASP A 5 -0.25 27.63 16.96
C ASP A 5 1.03 27.27 17.73
N PRO A 6 1.36 27.98 18.82
CA PRO A 6 2.61 27.80 19.57
C PRO A 6 2.65 26.46 20.31
N LYS A 7 1.52 25.74 20.42
CA LYS A 7 1.45 24.43 21.07
C LYS A 7 1.83 23.29 20.13
N LYS A 8 1.90 23.54 18.82
CA LYS A 8 2.33 22.53 17.84
C LYS A 8 3.84 22.47 17.78
N ASN A 9 4.37 21.26 17.85
CA ASN A 9 5.81 21.06 17.77
C ASN A 9 6.29 21.32 16.33
N ALA A 10 7.50 21.86 16.16
CA ALA A 10 8.00 22.31 14.84
C ALA A 10 8.00 21.21 13.76
N THR A 11 8.07 19.96 14.20
CA THR A 11 8.01 18.73 13.38
C THR A 11 6.63 18.49 12.78
N GLU A 12 5.56 18.93 13.44
CA GLU A 12 4.17 18.68 13.06
C GLU A 12 3.66 19.71 12.03
N VAL A 13 4.19 20.93 12.07
CA VAL A 13 3.79 22.05 11.20
C VAL A 13 4.44 21.99 9.81
N ARG A 14 5.59 21.29 9.68
CA ARG A 14 6.40 21.25 8.43
C ARG A 14 6.41 19.91 7.70
N GLN A 15 5.81 18.87 8.26
CA GLN A 15 5.94 17.52 7.71
C GLN A 15 4.64 17.00 7.09
N ALA A 16 4.37 17.41 5.85
CA ALA A 16 3.94 16.40 4.88
C ALA A 16 5.17 15.52 4.61
N ASN A 17 5.46 14.54 5.48
CA ASN A 17 6.70 13.76 5.36
C ASN A 17 6.62 12.91 4.07
N PRO A 18 7.38 13.25 3.00
CA PRO A 18 7.28 12.53 1.74
C PRO A 18 7.71 11.07 1.90
N ARG A 19 8.56 10.73 2.88
CA ARG A 19 8.92 9.34 3.20
C ARG A 19 7.74 8.54 3.74
N ARG A 20 6.84 9.17 4.51
CA ARG A 20 5.63 8.49 5.00
C ARG A 20 4.55 8.39 3.92
N MET A 21 4.51 9.30 2.95
CA MET A 21 3.61 9.21 1.80
C MET A 21 4.09 8.13 0.82
N ASN A 22 5.38 8.11 0.49
CA ASN A 22 5.97 7.10 -0.39
C ASN A 22 5.86 5.69 0.21
N LEU A 23 6.06 5.53 1.53
CA LEU A 23 5.89 4.24 2.19
C LEU A 23 4.43 3.75 2.12
N ARG A 24 3.45 4.64 2.32
CA ARG A 24 2.02 4.27 2.20
C ARG A 24 1.65 3.86 0.77
N VAL A 25 2.13 4.60 -0.23
CA VAL A 25 1.92 4.26 -1.64
C VAL A 25 2.61 2.94 -2.01
N LEU A 26 3.85 2.75 -1.55
CA LEU A 26 4.62 1.52 -1.77
C LEU A 26 3.94 0.30 -1.15
N ILE A 27 3.44 0.42 0.09
CA ILE A 27 2.70 -0.66 0.75
C ILE A 27 1.39 -0.94 0.01
N GLY A 28 0.65 0.09 -0.39
CA GLY A 28 -0.58 -0.06 -1.16
C GLY A 28 -0.37 -0.74 -2.51
N SER A 29 0.67 -0.36 -3.25
CA SER A 29 0.99 -0.96 -4.55
C SER A 29 1.48 -2.40 -4.41
N LEU A 30 2.29 -2.70 -3.39
CA LEU A 30 2.74 -4.05 -3.10
C LEU A 30 1.57 -4.98 -2.77
N ILE A 31 0.64 -4.53 -1.92
CA ILE A 31 -0.58 -5.29 -1.59
C ILE A 31 -1.40 -5.55 -2.85
N GLY A 32 -1.59 -4.54 -3.70
CA GLY A 32 -2.32 -4.69 -4.97
C GLY A 32 -1.72 -5.76 -5.89
N ILE A 33 -0.39 -5.77 -6.04
CA ILE A 33 0.31 -6.78 -6.85
C ILE A 33 0.13 -8.17 -6.24
N VAL A 34 0.34 -8.33 -4.93
CA VAL A 34 0.18 -9.63 -4.25
C VAL A 34 -1.24 -10.17 -4.39
N VAL A 35 -2.26 -9.34 -4.22
CA VAL A 35 -3.67 -9.72 -4.38
C VAL A 35 -3.97 -10.13 -5.82
N LEU A 36 -3.47 -9.38 -6.80
CA LEU A 36 -3.65 -9.72 -8.22
C LEU A 36 -3.07 -11.11 -8.55
N PHE A 37 -1.85 -11.39 -8.09
CA PHE A 37 -1.21 -12.69 -8.29
C PHE A 37 -1.94 -13.82 -7.56
N ALA A 38 -2.46 -13.58 -6.36
CA ALA A 38 -3.27 -14.57 -5.65
C ALA A 38 -4.52 -14.92 -6.45
N ILE A 39 -5.24 -13.92 -6.99
CA ILE A 39 -6.42 -14.16 -7.83
C ILE A 39 -6.05 -14.98 -9.07
N LEU A 40 -4.96 -14.64 -9.75
CA LEU A 40 -4.48 -15.41 -10.91
C LEU A 40 -4.13 -16.84 -10.51
N TYR A 41 -3.38 -17.03 -9.42
CA TYR A 41 -2.98 -18.35 -8.95
C TYR A 41 -4.17 -19.26 -8.66
N PHE A 42 -5.15 -18.77 -7.90
CA PHE A 42 -6.36 -19.54 -7.60
C PHE A 42 -7.24 -19.73 -8.83
N GLY A 43 -7.40 -18.70 -9.68
CA GLY A 43 -8.17 -18.79 -10.91
C GLY A 43 -7.61 -19.86 -11.86
N PHE A 44 -6.30 -19.86 -12.08
CA PHE A 44 -5.65 -20.88 -12.90
C PHE A 44 -5.64 -22.27 -12.24
N GLY A 45 -5.38 -22.35 -10.93
CA GLY A 45 -5.39 -23.63 -10.22
C GLY A 45 -6.75 -24.33 -10.24
N LEU A 46 -7.85 -23.58 -10.23
CA LEU A 46 -9.21 -24.13 -10.36
C LEU A 46 -9.56 -24.54 -11.81
N MET A 47 -8.89 -23.97 -12.81
CA MET A 47 -9.12 -24.28 -14.22
C MET A 47 -8.20 -25.41 -14.73
N GLN A 48 -7.15 -25.77 -13.99
CA GLN A 48 -6.28 -26.85 -14.37
C GLN A 48 -6.96 -28.20 -14.16
N PRO A 49 -7.09 -29.04 -15.22
CA PRO A 49 -7.59 -30.39 -15.05
C PRO A 49 -6.66 -31.18 -14.14
N ALA A 50 -7.25 -32.02 -13.28
CA ALA A 50 -6.49 -32.86 -12.36
C ALA A 50 -5.41 -33.63 -13.14
N PRO A 51 -4.15 -33.64 -12.67
CA PRO A 51 -3.08 -34.32 -13.38
C PRO A 51 -3.47 -35.79 -13.54
N SER A 52 -3.62 -36.21 -14.80
CA SER A 52 -3.93 -37.59 -15.14
C SER A 52 -2.64 -38.41 -14.98
N SER A 53 -2.56 -39.11 -13.85
CA SER A 53 -1.58 -40.16 -13.56
C SER A 53 -1.75 -41.35 -14.48
#